data_AF-A0A4P9XJL9-F1
#
_entry.id   AF-A0A4P9XJL9-F1
#
_cell.length_a   1.000
_cell.length_b   1.000
_cell.length_c   1.000
_cell.angle_alpha   90.00
_cell.angle_beta   90.00
_cell.angle_gamma   90.00
#
_symmetry.space_group_name_H-M   'P 1'
#
loop_
_entity.id
_entity.type
_entity.pdbx_description
1 polymer ?
#
loop_
_entity_poly.entity_id
_entity_poly.type
_entity_poly.pdbx_seq_one_letter_code
_entity_poly.pdbx_strand_id
1 'polypeptide(L)'
;MATPTSSKQPRPAAVSELNAHFGGRLTRLAVAATYRTDIKDARIIAIMDNALLLGYRFLDAPGPATGAESMTTMHCCQLPLHAQQMGNTESVASAIEDMIVRIQSRGTTTKRHVEYFQRPSWSVLIVVGNASLDLSYNLIVWLHGLEALFAVVFCYRRQYSWRTTALWAAQILAVGFFSTRYLLWPRPLL
;
A
#
# COMPACT_ATOMS: atom_id res chain seq x y z
N MET A 1 12.90 31.30 14.23
CA MET A 1 11.91 30.74 13.30
C MET A 1 12.55 30.66 11.93
N ALA A 2 12.92 29.47 11.46
CA ALA A 2 13.47 29.29 10.11
C ALA A 2 12.30 29.17 9.12
N THR A 3 12.23 30.07 8.16
CA THR A 3 11.32 30.01 7.02
C THR A 3 11.66 28.75 6.20
N PRO A 4 10.70 27.85 5.92
CA PRO A 4 10.97 26.72 5.02
C PRO A 4 11.24 27.27 3.63
N THR A 5 12.51 27.27 3.25
CA THR A 5 12.97 27.76 1.96
C THR A 5 12.59 26.78 0.86
N SER A 6 11.79 27.30 -0.07
CA SER A 6 11.74 26.91 -1.49
C SER A 6 11.53 25.42 -1.77
N SER A 7 10.27 25.03 -1.97
CA SER A 7 9.94 23.86 -2.76
C SER A 7 10.57 24.04 -4.15
N LYS A 8 11.71 23.40 -4.40
CA LYS A 8 12.33 23.38 -5.73
C LYS A 8 11.29 22.82 -6.70
N GLN A 9 10.82 23.67 -7.60
CA GLN A 9 9.90 23.25 -8.65
C GLN A 9 10.48 22.08 -9.45
N PRO A 10 9.65 21.15 -9.94
CA PRO A 10 10.08 20.07 -10.81
C PRO A 10 10.79 20.67 -12.03
N ARG A 11 12.02 20.21 -12.32
CA ARG A 11 12.84 20.68 -13.46
C ARG A 11 12.36 20.01 -14.75
N PRO A 12 11.52 20.65 -15.59
CA PRO A 12 10.87 19.96 -16.71
C PRO A 12 11.87 19.54 -17.79
N ALA A 13 12.94 20.32 -17.96
CA ALA A 13 14.04 20.02 -18.89
C ALA A 13 14.74 18.69 -18.53
N ALA A 14 15.10 18.50 -17.25
CA ALA A 14 15.74 17.28 -16.78
C ALA A 14 14.83 16.06 -16.94
N VAL A 15 13.53 16.20 -16.68
CA VAL A 15 12.54 15.12 -16.87
C VAL A 15 12.46 14.72 -18.36
N SER A 16 12.42 15.69 -19.27
CA SER A 16 12.40 15.41 -20.71
C SER A 16 13.67 14.70 -21.18
N GLU A 17 14.83 15.16 -20.73
CA GLU A 17 16.13 14.56 -21.04
C GLU A 17 16.23 13.11 -20.55
N LEU A 18 15.84 12.85 -19.29
CA LEU A 18 15.86 11.52 -18.71
C LEU A 18 14.84 10.58 -19.37
N ASN A 19 13.64 11.07 -19.71
CA ASN A 19 12.65 10.28 -20.45
C ASN A 19 13.16 9.87 -21.84
N ALA A 20 13.84 10.79 -22.54
CA ALA A 20 14.48 10.48 -23.82
C ALA A 20 15.63 9.48 -23.66
N HIS A 21 16.42 9.61 -22.59
CA HIS A 21 17.57 8.74 -22.33
C HIS A 21 17.17 7.31 -21.97
N PHE A 22 16.17 7.12 -21.09
CA PHE A 22 15.81 5.80 -20.59
C PHE A 22 14.73 5.09 -21.42
N GLY A 23 13.86 5.83 -22.11
CA GLY A 23 12.83 5.30 -23.00
C GLY A 23 12.10 4.07 -22.43
N GLY A 24 11.99 3.00 -23.23
CA GLY A 24 11.30 1.75 -22.85
C GLY A 24 11.90 0.99 -21.65
N ARG A 25 13.07 1.42 -21.12
CA ARG A 25 13.62 0.83 -19.88
C ARG A 25 12.83 1.29 -18.65
N LEU A 26 12.19 2.46 -18.71
CA LEU A 26 11.30 2.94 -17.65
C LEU A 26 10.08 2.03 -17.48
N THR A 27 9.58 1.42 -18.56
CA THR A 27 8.50 0.42 -18.49
C THR A 27 8.92 -0.78 -17.65
N ARG A 28 10.15 -1.30 -17.84
CA ARG A 28 10.67 -2.41 -17.01
C ARG A 28 10.80 -2.02 -15.55
N LEU A 29 11.25 -0.80 -15.29
CA LEU A 29 11.32 -0.24 -13.94
C LEU A 29 9.93 -0.14 -13.29
N ALA A 30 8.92 0.32 -14.04
CA ALA A 30 7.54 0.38 -13.57
C ALA A 30 6.96 -1.01 -13.28
N VAL A 31 7.16 -1.98 -14.19
CA VAL A 31 6.76 -3.38 -14.01
C VAL A 31 7.37 -3.95 -12.73
N ALA A 32 8.67 -3.74 -12.50
CA ALA A 32 9.36 -4.22 -11.32
C ALA A 32 8.89 -3.54 -10.03
N ALA A 33 8.61 -2.23 -10.08
CA ALA A 33 8.15 -1.47 -8.92
C ALA A 33 6.71 -1.80 -8.51
N THR A 34 5.85 -2.11 -9.48
CA THR A 34 4.40 -2.30 -9.29
C THR A 34 3.96 -3.76 -9.32
N TYR A 35 4.83 -4.68 -9.76
CA TYR A 35 4.54 -6.10 -9.99
C TYR A 35 3.47 -6.35 -11.05
N ARG A 36 3.26 -5.39 -11.96
CA ARG A 36 2.23 -5.44 -13.00
C ARG A 36 2.87 -5.68 -14.35
N THR A 37 2.60 -6.84 -14.95
CA THR A 37 3.12 -7.22 -16.29
C THR A 37 2.32 -6.59 -17.43
N ASP A 38 1.15 -6.04 -17.12
CA ASP A 38 0.25 -5.39 -18.06
C ASP A 38 0.60 -3.91 -18.30
N ILE A 39 1.78 -3.42 -17.90
CA ILE A 39 2.19 -2.03 -18.15
C ILE A 39 2.69 -1.87 -19.59
N LYS A 40 2.07 -0.95 -20.33
CA LYS A 40 2.40 -0.63 -21.73
C LYS A 40 3.50 0.42 -21.85
N ASP A 41 3.38 1.48 -21.09
CA ASP A 41 4.26 2.65 -21.15
C ASP A 41 4.51 3.21 -19.75
N ALA A 42 5.70 3.75 -19.54
CA ALA A 42 6.06 4.45 -18.32
C ALA A 42 7.03 5.60 -18.60
N ARG A 43 6.85 6.70 -17.88
CA ARG A 43 7.64 7.93 -17.99
C ARG A 43 7.81 8.59 -16.63
N ILE A 44 8.91 9.30 -16.46
CA ILE A 44 9.15 10.16 -15.31
C ILE A 44 8.20 11.35 -15.40
N ILE A 45 7.44 11.59 -14.35
CA ILE A 45 6.52 12.74 -14.21
C ILE A 45 7.19 13.87 -13.45
N ALA A 46 7.90 13.53 -12.37
CA ALA A 46 8.59 14.51 -11.54
C ALA A 46 9.80 13.88 -10.84
N ILE A 47 10.76 14.73 -10.51
CA ILE A 47 11.91 14.40 -9.65
C ILE A 47 11.75 15.25 -8.40
N MET A 48 11.57 14.59 -7.26
CA MET A 48 11.42 15.19 -5.94
C MET A 48 12.76 15.09 -5.19
N ASP A 49 12.91 15.73 -4.03
CA ASP A 49 14.19 15.75 -3.28
C ASP A 49 14.68 14.40 -2.75
N ASN A 50 13.80 13.38 -2.67
CA ASN A 50 14.18 12.02 -2.25
C ASN A 50 13.49 10.91 -3.05
N ALA A 51 12.87 11.25 -4.19
CA ALA A 51 12.12 10.29 -4.96
C ALA A 51 11.96 10.66 -6.44
N LEU A 52 11.79 9.62 -7.25
CA LEU A 52 11.36 9.70 -8.63
C LEU A 52 9.86 9.38 -8.70
N LEU A 53 9.05 10.28 -9.25
CA LEU A 53 7.65 10.01 -9.53
C LEU A 53 7.55 9.42 -10.95
N LEU A 54 7.25 8.13 -11.03
CA LEU A 54 7.11 7.40 -12.28
C LEU A 54 5.62 7.23 -12.61
N GLY A 55 5.19 7.77 -13.74
CA GLY A 55 3.86 7.60 -14.29
C GLY A 55 3.84 6.42 -15.27
N TYR A 56 2.79 5.63 -15.27
CA TYR A 56 2.65 4.46 -16.14
C TYR A 56 1.20 4.23 -16.57
N ARG A 57 1.02 3.51 -17.67
CA ARG A 57 -0.28 3.15 -18.26
C ARG A 57 -0.36 1.64 -18.47
N PHE A 58 -1.54 1.07 -18.23
CA PHE A 58 -1.80 -0.33 -18.51
C PHE A 58 -2.09 -0.57 -20.00
N LEU A 59 -1.87 -1.80 -20.45
CA LEU A 59 -2.48 -2.35 -21.64
C LEU A 59 -3.98 -2.31 -21.39
N ASP A 60 -4.71 -1.55 -22.22
CA ASP A 60 -6.16 -1.60 -22.21
C ASP A 60 -6.57 -3.08 -22.29
N ALA A 61 -7.38 -3.53 -21.33
CA ALA A 61 -8.08 -4.78 -21.50
C ALA A 61 -8.83 -4.69 -22.83
N PRO A 62 -8.94 -5.76 -23.63
CA PRO A 62 -9.72 -5.77 -24.85
C PRO A 62 -11.20 -5.56 -24.50
N GLY A 63 -11.57 -4.31 -24.27
CA GLY A 63 -12.94 -3.86 -24.12
C GLY A 63 -13.61 -3.83 -25.49
N PRO A 64 -14.95 -3.88 -25.54
CA PRO A 64 -15.67 -3.70 -26.80
C PRO A 64 -15.22 -2.38 -27.41
N ALA A 65 -14.86 -2.42 -28.70
CA ALA A 65 -14.34 -1.29 -29.47
C ALA A 65 -15.41 -0.21 -29.65
N THR A 66 -15.82 0.45 -28.58
CA THR A 66 -16.52 1.72 -28.65
C THR A 66 -15.46 2.76 -28.93
N GLY A 67 -15.47 3.34 -30.13
CA GLY A 67 -14.45 4.25 -30.68
C GLY A 67 -14.23 5.58 -29.95
N ALA A 68 -14.50 5.64 -28.64
CA ALA A 68 -13.93 6.66 -27.77
C ALA A 68 -12.51 6.22 -27.41
N GLU A 69 -11.52 7.02 -27.76
CA GLU A 69 -10.15 6.85 -27.27
C GLU A 69 -10.21 6.72 -25.75
N SER A 70 -10.04 5.48 -25.25
CA SER A 70 -9.90 5.22 -23.82
C SER A 70 -8.70 6.04 -23.37
N MET A 71 -8.96 7.17 -22.71
CA MET A 71 -7.94 7.92 -22.00
C MET A 71 -7.42 6.98 -20.92
N THR A 72 -6.38 6.23 -21.25
CA THR A 72 -5.67 5.34 -20.35
C THR A 72 -5.22 6.18 -19.16
N THR A 73 -5.94 6.02 -18.04
CA THR A 73 -5.66 6.70 -16.79
C THR A 73 -4.19 6.53 -16.46
N MET A 74 -3.50 7.66 -16.25
CA MET A 74 -2.09 7.63 -15.87
C MET A 74 -2.03 7.30 -14.37
N HIS A 75 -1.43 6.15 -14.07
CA HIS A 75 -1.13 5.76 -12.69
C HIS A 75 0.26 6.27 -12.33
N CYS A 76 0.52 6.48 -11.05
CA CYS A 76 1.82 6.95 -10.57
C CYS A 76 2.34 6.04 -9.45
N CYS A 77 3.65 5.80 -9.44
CA CYS A 77 4.35 5.22 -8.30
C CYS A 77 5.58 6.05 -7.96
N GLN A 78 5.89 6.14 -6.67
CA GLN A 78 7.04 6.87 -6.17
C GLN A 78 8.19 5.90 -5.89
N LEU A 79 9.34 6.11 -6.53
CA LEU A 79 10.54 5.31 -6.31
C LEU A 79 11.52 6.10 -5.45
N PRO A 80 11.99 5.56 -4.32
CA PRO A 80 12.95 6.27 -3.48
C PRO A 80 14.27 6.45 -4.22
N LEU A 81 14.81 7.66 -4.15
CA LEU A 81 16.15 8.01 -4.62
C LEU A 81 16.97 8.42 -3.39
N HIS A 82 18.22 7.96 -3.29
CA HIS A 82 19.08 8.34 -2.17
C HIS A 82 19.41 9.84 -2.25
N ALA A 83 19.15 10.57 -1.17
CA ALA A 83 19.20 12.04 -1.11
C ALA A 83 20.54 12.66 -1.54
N GLN A 84 21.64 11.90 -1.46
CA GLN A 84 22.97 12.37 -1.90
C GLN A 84 23.08 12.56 -3.43
N GLN A 85 22.13 12.08 -4.24
CA GLN A 85 22.26 12.00 -5.70
C GLN A 85 21.41 13.03 -6.47
N MET A 86 20.84 14.05 -5.83
CA MET A 86 19.76 14.87 -6.42
C MET A 86 20.20 16.25 -6.95
N GLY A 87 21.48 16.60 -6.82
CA GLY A 87 21.97 17.91 -7.25
C GLY A 87 22.03 18.09 -8.77
N ASN A 88 22.35 17.02 -9.49
CA ASN A 88 22.68 17.00 -10.92
C ASN A 88 21.85 15.93 -11.66
N THR A 89 21.41 16.22 -12.88
CA THR A 89 20.70 15.28 -13.77
C THR A 89 21.50 14.00 -13.98
N GLU A 90 22.83 14.08 -14.09
CA GLU A 90 23.72 12.91 -14.23
C GLU A 90 23.65 11.98 -13.01
N SER A 91 23.57 12.55 -11.82
CA SER A 91 23.45 11.77 -10.58
C SER A 91 22.10 11.06 -10.49
N VAL A 92 21.03 11.71 -10.95
CA VAL A 92 19.70 11.09 -11.06
C VAL A 92 19.71 9.99 -12.13
N ALA A 93 20.35 10.23 -13.28
CA ALA A 93 20.50 9.22 -14.33
C ALA A 93 21.28 8.00 -13.82
N SER A 94 22.40 8.21 -13.13
CA SER A 94 23.19 7.14 -12.52
C SER A 94 22.37 6.32 -11.51
N ALA A 95 21.54 6.98 -10.70
CA ALA A 95 20.66 6.30 -9.75
C ALA A 95 19.57 5.46 -10.47
N ILE A 96 18.98 5.98 -11.55
CA ILE A 96 18.02 5.24 -12.37
C ILE A 96 18.68 4.04 -13.04
N GLU A 97 19.89 4.22 -13.57
CA GLU A 97 20.68 3.16 -14.19
C GLU A 97 20.96 2.03 -13.20
N ASP A 98 21.43 2.37 -12.00
CA ASP A 98 21.68 1.40 -10.92
C ASP A 98 20.40 0.64 -10.53
N MET A 99 19.25 1.32 -10.43
CA MET A 99 17.96 0.65 -10.20
C MET A 99 17.63 -0.35 -11.32
N ILE A 100 17.79 0.03 -12.59
CA ILE A 100 17.49 -0.84 -13.74
C ILE A 100 18.44 -2.05 -13.77
N VAL A 101 19.74 -1.84 -13.55
CA VAL A 101 20.75 -2.92 -13.53
C VAL A 101 20.48 -3.90 -12.39
N ARG A 102 20.10 -3.41 -11.21
CA ARG A 102 19.72 -4.27 -10.07
C ARG A 102 18.47 -5.11 -10.35
N ILE A 103 17.53 -4.57 -11.12
CA ILE A 103 16.33 -5.31 -11.56
C ILE A 103 16.72 -6.41 -12.56
N GLN A 104 17.60 -6.10 -13.52
CA GLN A 104 17.99 -7.05 -14.57
C GLN A 104 18.86 -8.21 -14.06
N SER A 105 19.80 -7.92 -13.16
CA SER A 105 20.78 -8.89 -12.66
C SER A 105 20.18 -9.98 -11.76
N ARG A 106 18.97 -9.81 -11.23
CA ARG A 106 18.41 -10.67 -10.17
C ARG A 106 17.48 -11.79 -10.62
N GLY A 107 17.29 -11.98 -11.93
CA GLY A 107 16.51 -13.09 -12.47
C GLY A 107 15.01 -12.98 -12.19
N THR A 108 14.21 -13.54 -13.10
CA THR A 108 12.75 -13.38 -13.27
C THR A 108 11.85 -13.88 -12.13
N THR A 109 12.39 -14.18 -10.94
CA THR A 109 11.57 -14.62 -9.81
C THR A 109 10.86 -13.43 -9.14
N THR A 110 9.62 -13.20 -9.55
CA THR A 110 8.67 -12.18 -9.06
C THR A 110 8.60 -12.05 -7.53
N LYS A 111 8.92 -13.09 -6.76
CA LYS A 111 8.90 -13.07 -5.29
C LYS A 111 9.94 -12.15 -4.64
N ARG A 112 11.08 -11.84 -5.27
CA ARG A 112 12.19 -11.10 -4.62
C ARG A 112 12.21 -9.59 -4.84
N HIS A 113 11.48 -9.08 -5.83
CA HIS A 113 11.41 -7.64 -6.04
C HIS A 113 10.71 -6.91 -4.87
N VAL A 114 9.83 -7.63 -4.14
CA VAL A 114 9.03 -7.14 -2.99
C VAL A 114 9.90 -6.54 -1.88
N GLU A 115 11.06 -7.13 -1.60
CA GLU A 115 11.91 -6.71 -0.49
C GLU A 115 12.61 -5.36 -0.73
N TYR A 116 12.70 -4.89 -1.98
CA TYR A 116 13.53 -3.73 -2.32
C TYR A 116 12.77 -2.41 -2.32
N PHE A 117 11.49 -2.41 -2.73
CA PHE A 117 10.65 -1.21 -2.73
C PHE A 117 9.82 -1.06 -1.46
N GLN A 118 9.69 -2.12 -0.66
CA GLN A 118 9.21 -2.01 0.70
C GLN A 118 10.30 -1.34 1.55
N ARG A 119 10.22 -0.02 1.71
CA ARG A 119 10.95 0.66 2.79
C ARG A 119 10.69 -0.12 4.09
N PRO A 120 11.71 -0.39 4.93
CA PRO A 120 11.52 -1.12 6.17
C PRO A 120 10.46 -0.49 7.08
N SER A 121 10.20 0.82 6.95
CA SER A 121 9.13 1.51 7.67
C SER A 121 7.72 1.03 7.31
N TRP A 122 7.47 0.62 6.06
CA TRP A 122 6.15 0.12 5.63
C TRP A 122 5.96 -1.34 6.04
N SER A 123 7.00 -2.16 5.94
CA SER A 123 6.94 -3.54 6.45
C SER A 123 6.75 -3.54 7.96
N VAL A 124 7.46 -2.67 8.70
CA VAL A 124 7.25 -2.49 10.14
C VAL A 124 5.84 -1.96 10.41
N LEU A 125 5.33 -0.97 9.66
CA LEU A 125 3.96 -0.48 9.85
C LEU A 125 2.89 -1.52 9.54
N ILE A 126 3.09 -2.37 8.53
CA ILE A 126 2.18 -3.47 8.19
C ILE A 126 2.26 -4.56 9.27
N VAL A 127 3.45 -4.91 9.74
CA VAL A 127 3.65 -5.91 10.80
C VAL A 127 3.08 -5.41 12.13
N VAL A 128 3.38 -4.18 12.52
CA VAL A 128 2.83 -3.53 13.72
C VAL A 128 1.33 -3.33 13.57
N GLY A 129 0.85 -2.96 12.38
CA GLY A 129 -0.57 -2.81 12.07
C GLY A 129 -1.33 -4.12 12.21
N ASN A 130 -0.82 -5.21 11.63
CA ASN A 130 -1.39 -6.54 11.77
C ASN A 130 -1.35 -7.02 13.23
N ALA A 131 -0.22 -6.87 13.92
CA ALA A 131 -0.12 -7.21 15.34
C ALA A 131 -1.10 -6.40 16.22
N SER A 132 -1.31 -5.12 15.89
CA SER A 132 -2.28 -4.27 16.58
C SER A 132 -3.72 -4.69 16.31
N LEU A 133 -4.03 -5.13 15.08
CA LEU A 133 -5.34 -5.68 14.73
C LEU A 133 -5.60 -7.01 15.45
N ASP A 134 -4.62 -7.91 15.48
CA ASP A 134 -4.72 -9.19 16.20
C ASP A 134 -4.90 -8.98 17.70
N LEU A 135 -4.13 -8.05 18.29
CA LEU A 135 -4.26 -7.70 19.70
C LEU A 135 -5.65 -7.12 20.00
N SER A 136 -6.12 -6.18 19.16
CA SER A 136 -7.44 -5.54 19.31
C SER A 136 -8.57 -6.57 19.20
N TYR A 137 -8.48 -7.47 18.21
CA TYR A 137 -9.44 -8.55 18.01
C TYR A 137 -9.50 -9.47 19.24
N ASN A 138 -8.34 -9.97 19.69
CA ASN A 138 -8.28 -10.84 20.86
C ASN A 138 -8.83 -10.14 22.12
N LEU A 139 -8.51 -8.87 22.33
CA LEU A 139 -8.99 -8.11 23.48
C LEU A 139 -10.52 -7.95 23.48
N ILE A 140 -11.13 -7.65 22.33
CA ILE A 140 -12.59 -7.54 22.21
C ILE A 140 -13.27 -8.90 22.46
N VAL A 141 -12.72 -9.98 21.90
CA VAL A 141 -13.24 -11.34 22.13
C VAL A 141 -13.18 -11.71 23.61
N TRP A 142 -12.05 -11.43 24.27
CA TRP A 142 -11.89 -11.66 25.71
C TRP A 142 -12.86 -10.83 26.56
N LEU A 143 -13.03 -9.55 26.23
CA LEU A 143 -13.93 -8.64 26.94
C LEU A 143 -15.38 -9.14 26.89
N HIS A 144 -15.90 -9.47 25.71
CA HIS A 144 -17.27 -9.98 25.60
C HIS A 144 -17.44 -11.39 26.18
N GLY A 145 -16.40 -12.22 26.12
CA GLY A 145 -16.39 -13.51 26.83
C GLY A 145 -16.54 -13.35 28.35
N LEU A 146 -15.84 -12.38 28.94
CA LEU A 146 -15.96 -12.05 30.36
C LEU A 146 -17.33 -11.44 30.69
N GLU A 147 -17.86 -10.54 29.87
CA GLU A 147 -19.21 -9.98 30.07
C GLU A 147 -20.28 -11.07 30.04
N ALA A 148 -20.21 -12.01 29.09
CA ALA A 148 -21.13 -13.14 29.00
C ALA A 148 -21.03 -14.04 30.25
N LEU A 149 -19.81 -14.29 30.75
CA LEU A 149 -19.60 -15.04 31.99
C LEU A 149 -20.19 -14.31 33.21
N PHE A 150 -19.97 -13.00 33.34
CA PHE A 150 -20.57 -12.20 34.41
C PHE A 150 -22.11 -12.21 34.35
N ALA A 151 -22.69 -12.16 33.14
CA ALA A 151 -24.13 -12.28 32.97
C ALA A 151 -24.64 -13.64 33.46
N VAL A 152 -23.93 -14.73 33.19
CA VAL A 152 -24.26 -16.07 33.70
C VAL A 152 -24.21 -16.11 35.23
N VAL A 153 -23.13 -15.61 35.84
CA VAL A 153 -22.97 -15.59 37.30
C VAL A 153 -24.05 -14.74 37.96
N PHE A 154 -24.35 -13.56 37.39
CA PHE A 154 -25.39 -12.67 37.90
C PHE A 154 -26.77 -13.32 37.80
N CYS A 155 -27.10 -13.95 36.67
CA CYS A 155 -28.38 -14.63 36.49
C CYS A 155 -28.54 -15.83 37.41
N TYR A 156 -27.47 -16.59 37.61
CA TYR A 156 -27.44 -17.69 38.57
C TYR A 156 -27.72 -17.21 40.00
N ARG A 157 -27.05 -16.14 40.44
CA ARG A 157 -27.28 -15.55 41.78
C ARG A 157 -28.69 -14.99 41.96
N ARG A 158 -29.31 -14.50 40.88
CA ARG A 158 -30.68 -13.99 40.87
C ARG A 158 -31.74 -15.09 40.67
N GLN A 159 -31.33 -16.35 40.55
CA GLN A 159 -32.20 -17.50 40.27
C GLN A 159 -33.07 -17.34 39.01
N TYR A 160 -32.53 -16.67 37.97
CA TYR A 160 -33.22 -16.63 36.69
C TYR A 160 -33.20 -17.99 36.00
N SER A 161 -34.18 -18.21 35.12
CA SER A 161 -34.25 -19.43 34.32
C SER A 161 -33.04 -19.56 33.39
N TRP A 162 -32.61 -20.79 33.11
CA TRP A 162 -31.51 -21.05 32.17
C TRP A 162 -31.74 -20.46 30.78
N ARG A 163 -33.01 -20.36 30.35
CA ARG A 163 -33.39 -19.75 29.06
C ARG A 163 -33.07 -18.27 29.03
N THR A 164 -33.44 -17.55 30.10
CA THR A 164 -33.15 -16.12 30.24
C THR A 164 -31.64 -15.87 30.24
N THR A 165 -30.90 -16.68 31.00
CA THR A 165 -29.43 -16.60 31.05
C THR A 165 -28.80 -16.84 29.68
N ALA A 166 -29.24 -17.87 28.96
CA ALA A 166 -28.73 -18.20 27.64
C ALA A 166 -29.01 -17.08 26.62
N LEU A 167 -30.20 -16.47 26.65
CA LEU A 167 -30.54 -15.35 25.77
C LEU A 167 -29.66 -14.13 26.03
N TRP A 168 -29.42 -13.78 27.30
CA TRP A 168 -28.54 -12.66 27.66
C TRP A 168 -27.10 -12.90 27.23
N ALA A 169 -26.54 -14.08 27.51
CA ALA A 169 -25.19 -14.43 27.09
C ALA A 169 -25.06 -14.43 25.56
N ALA A 170 -26.05 -14.99 24.85
CA ALA A 170 -26.07 -14.99 23.38
C ALA A 170 -26.15 -13.57 22.80
N GLN A 171 -26.93 -12.67 23.41
CA GLN A 171 -27.02 -11.28 22.99
C GLN A 171 -25.67 -10.56 23.12
N ILE A 172 -24.98 -10.71 24.25
CA ILE A 172 -23.66 -10.10 24.49
C ILE A 172 -22.66 -10.59 23.44
N LEU A 173 -22.61 -11.90 23.20
CA LEU A 173 -21.71 -12.49 22.20
C LEU A 173 -22.05 -12.05 20.78
N ALA A 174 -23.34 -11.97 20.44
CA ALA A 174 -23.78 -11.50 19.12
C ALA A 174 -23.39 -10.03 18.88
N VAL A 175 -23.60 -9.15 19.87
CA VAL A 175 -23.16 -7.75 19.81
C VAL A 175 -21.65 -7.68 19.63
N GLY A 176 -20.88 -8.48 20.38
CA GLY A 176 -19.44 -8.55 20.23
C GLY A 176 -18.99 -8.97 18.83
N PHE A 177 -19.62 -10.01 18.28
CA PHE A 177 -19.35 -10.47 16.92
C PHE A 177 -19.67 -9.40 15.85
N PHE A 178 -20.80 -8.71 15.97
CA PHE A 178 -21.14 -7.63 15.04
C PHE A 178 -20.21 -6.42 15.18
N SER A 179 -19.68 -6.16 16.38
CA SER A 179 -18.73 -5.07 16.63
C SER A 179 -17.36 -5.34 15.99
N THR A 180 -16.92 -6.61 15.99
CA THR A 180 -15.64 -7.02 15.39
C THR A 180 -15.72 -7.24 13.88
N ARG A 181 -16.91 -7.19 13.26
CA ARG A 181 -17.08 -7.44 11.81
C ARG A 181 -16.20 -6.56 10.92
N TYR A 182 -15.92 -5.32 11.34
CA TYR A 182 -15.09 -4.38 10.58
C TYR A 182 -13.59 -4.71 10.66
N LEU A 183 -13.18 -5.48 11.68
CA LEU A 183 -11.82 -6.01 11.79
C LEU A 183 -11.65 -7.25 10.92
N LEU A 184 -12.68 -8.09 10.82
CA LEU A 184 -12.67 -9.32 10.01
C LEU A 184 -12.89 -9.06 8.51
N TRP A 185 -13.73 -8.08 8.18
CA TRP A 185 -14.01 -7.65 6.82
C TRP A 185 -13.74 -6.15 6.67
N PRO A 186 -12.46 -5.75 6.56
CA PRO A 186 -12.14 -4.38 6.20
C PRO A 186 -12.78 -4.07 4.85
N ARG A 187 -13.65 -3.05 4.80
CA ARG A 187 -14.23 -2.59 3.53
C ARG A 187 -13.09 -2.03 2.67
N PRO A 188 -13.04 -2.34 1.36
CA PRO A 188 -12.12 -1.65 0.47
C PRO A 188 -12.44 -0.15 0.52
N LEU A 189 -11.42 0.66 0.77
CA LEU A 189 -11.53 2.12 0.63
C LEU A 189 -11.80 2.39 -0.86
N LEU A 190 -13.06 2.76 -1.16
CA LEU A 190 -13.48 3.27 -2.47
C LEU A 190 -13.06 4.73 -2.62
#